data_AF-A0A813HPR7-F1
#
_entry.id   AF-A0A813HPR7-F1
#
_cell.length_a   1.000
_cell.length_b   1.000
_cell.length_c   1.000
_cell.angle_alpha   90.00
_cell.angle_beta   90.00
_cell.angle_gamma   90.00
#
_symmetry.space_group_name_H-M   'P 1'
#
loop_
_entity.id
_entity.type
_entity.pdbx_description
1 polymer ?
#
loop_
_entity_poly.entity_id
_entity_poly.type
_entity_poly.pdbx_seq_one_letter_code
_entity_poly.pdbx_strand_id
1 'polypeptide(L)'
;AGRSSSLRPQAQESGLAFFADFEGGNLRRVRLEDTGAVEVLLCGDTGRRSHSQWFFFDVVTAQSQELRLHIVTFRKEGSTFSDGQRVVMLPFSGDGEGSWRRAGHSFCYVTAWGVETDTTLWPSP
;
A
#
# COMPACT_ATOMS: atom_id res chain seq x y z
N ALA A 1 18.28 -13.57 -7.75
CA ALA A 1 19.06 -12.86 -6.72
C ALA A 1 18.54 -13.29 -5.35
N GLY A 2 19.33 -14.06 -4.59
CA GLY A 2 18.91 -14.60 -3.29
C GLY A 2 18.92 -13.50 -2.23
N ARG A 3 17.76 -13.22 -1.63
CA ARG A 3 17.67 -12.30 -0.50
C ARG A 3 18.13 -13.02 0.78
N SER A 4 19.06 -12.38 1.49
CA SER A 4 19.63 -12.85 2.76
C SER A 4 18.53 -13.10 3.80
N SER A 5 18.62 -14.22 4.49
CA SER A 5 17.70 -14.74 5.52
C SER A 5 17.66 -13.93 6.83
N SER A 6 18.07 -12.65 6.80
CA SER A 6 18.26 -11.80 7.97
C SER A 6 17.33 -10.58 8.03
N LEU A 7 16.49 -10.35 7.02
CA LEU A 7 15.53 -9.25 7.03
C LEU A 7 14.48 -9.49 8.10
N ARG A 8 14.48 -8.64 9.12
CA ARG A 8 13.39 -8.60 10.10
C ARG A 8 12.25 -7.77 9.51
N PRO A 9 10.99 -8.22 9.65
CA PRO A 9 9.87 -7.40 9.25
C PRO A 9 9.90 -6.09 10.03
N GLN A 10 9.65 -4.99 9.32
CA GLN A 10 9.50 -3.69 9.94
C GLN A 10 8.18 -3.59 10.71
N ALA A 11 7.20 -4.41 10.35
CA ALA A 11 5.99 -4.64 11.12
C ALA A 11 5.42 -6.03 10.86
N GLN A 12 4.81 -6.62 11.90
CA GLN A 12 4.21 -7.94 11.84
C GLN A 12 2.87 -7.92 12.58
N GLU A 13 1.79 -8.29 11.89
CA GLU A 13 0.43 -8.30 12.43
C GLU A 13 -0.33 -9.50 11.88
N SER A 14 -0.88 -10.36 12.73
CA SER A 14 -1.79 -11.45 12.35
C SER A 14 -1.36 -12.29 11.13
N GLY A 15 -0.07 -12.65 11.04
CA GLY A 15 0.47 -13.47 9.94
C GLY A 15 0.86 -12.70 8.67
N LEU A 16 0.76 -11.37 8.70
CA LEU A 16 1.32 -10.46 7.71
C LEU A 16 2.66 -9.91 8.18
N ALA A 17 3.65 -9.90 7.29
CA ALA A 17 4.97 -9.35 7.54
C ALA A 17 5.32 -8.33 6.46
N PHE A 18 5.65 -7.11 6.88
CA PHE A 18 5.93 -5.98 6.00
C PHE A 18 7.42 -5.64 6.01
N PHE A 19 7.98 -5.37 4.84
CA PHE A 19 9.39 -5.04 4.66
C PHE A 19 9.55 -3.83 3.75
N ALA A 20 10.40 -2.89 4.13
CA ALA A 20 10.82 -1.79 3.26
C ALA A 20 12.32 -1.47 3.41
N ASP A 21 13.09 -2.35 4.07
CA ASP A 21 14.53 -2.22 4.22
C ASP A 21 15.24 -2.70 2.96
N PHE A 22 15.05 -1.93 1.89
CA PHE A 22 15.65 -2.11 0.58
C PHE A 22 15.69 -0.77 -0.15
N GLU A 23 16.45 -0.72 -1.25
CA GLU A 23 16.59 0.50 -2.04
C GLU A 23 15.23 1.02 -2.55
N GLY A 24 14.92 2.28 -2.25
CA GLY A 24 13.66 2.92 -2.62
C GLY A 24 12.45 2.48 -1.79
N GLY A 25 12.64 1.65 -0.77
CA GLY A 25 11.59 1.27 0.17
C GLY A 25 11.09 2.46 0.99
N ASN A 26 9.78 2.54 1.20
CA ASN A 26 9.16 3.55 2.04
C ASN A 26 8.04 2.95 2.88
N LEU A 27 8.34 2.79 4.17
CA LEU A 27 7.40 2.38 5.20
C LEU A 27 7.90 2.92 6.54
N ARG A 28 7.00 3.45 7.36
CA ARG A 28 7.31 3.93 8.73
C ARG A 28 6.71 3.03 9.79
N ARG A 29 5.43 2.67 9.63
CA ARG A 29 4.67 1.86 10.59
C ARG A 29 3.53 1.15 9.89
N VAL A 30 3.17 -0.01 10.42
CA VAL A 30 1.94 -0.73 10.07
C VAL A 30 1.16 -1.02 11.34
N ARG A 31 -0.17 -1.00 11.25
CA ARG A 31 -1.09 -1.37 12.33
C ARG A 31 -2.29 -2.10 11.74
N LEU A 32 -2.68 -3.22 12.35
CA LEU A 32 -3.95 -3.86 12.03
C LEU A 32 -5.09 -3.12 12.72
N GLU A 33 -6.10 -2.73 11.95
CA GLU A 33 -7.33 -2.15 12.46
C GLU A 33 -8.29 -3.24 12.93
N ASP A 34 -9.21 -2.90 13.84
CA ASP A 34 -10.26 -3.82 14.32
C ASP A 34 -11.16 -4.31 13.17
N THR A 35 -11.23 -3.56 12.07
CA THR A 35 -11.97 -3.89 10.85
C THR A 35 -11.29 -4.98 9.99
N GLY A 36 -10.05 -5.36 10.34
CA GLY A 36 -9.20 -6.23 9.53
C GLY A 36 -8.43 -5.51 8.41
N ALA A 37 -8.66 -4.21 8.20
CA ALA A 37 -7.83 -3.40 7.31
C ALA A 37 -6.47 -3.11 7.95
N VAL A 38 -5.48 -2.84 7.11
CA VAL A 38 -4.12 -2.52 7.56
C VAL A 38 -3.83 -1.05 7.32
N GLU A 39 -3.65 -0.31 8.41
CA GLU A 39 -3.16 1.07 8.39
C GLU A 39 -1.67 1.08 8.08
N VAL A 40 -1.30 1.82 7.03
CA VAL A 40 0.08 1.99 6.56
C VAL A 40 0.48 3.45 6.70
N LEU A 41 1.53 3.69 7.47
CA LEU A 41 2.16 4.99 7.63
C LEU A 41 3.47 5.01 6.85
N LEU A 42 3.64 5.97 5.95
CA LEU A 42 4.87 6.16 5.16
C LEU A 42 5.81 7.15 5.85
N CYS A 43 7.09 7.11 5.49
CA CYS A 43 8.03 8.17 5.81
C CYS A 43 7.72 9.41 4.96
N GLY A 44 7.88 10.59 5.56
CA GLY A 44 7.78 11.86 4.85
C GLY A 44 9.03 12.14 4.02
N ASP A 45 8.87 12.86 2.91
CA ASP A 45 9.99 13.27 2.08
C ASP A 45 10.91 14.24 2.82
N THR A 46 12.20 13.97 2.81
CA THR A 46 13.20 14.91 3.34
C THR A 46 13.33 16.10 2.40
N GLY A 47 12.90 17.28 2.84
CA GLY A 47 13.30 18.56 2.23
C GLY A 47 12.26 19.29 1.39
N ARG A 48 11.01 18.82 1.28
CA ARG A 48 9.96 19.58 0.57
C ARG A 48 8.57 19.37 1.19
N ARG A 49 7.75 20.43 1.20
CA ARG A 49 6.40 20.43 1.81
C ARG A 49 5.30 19.83 0.92
N SER A 50 5.57 19.59 -0.35
CA SER A 50 4.54 19.29 -1.35
C SER A 50 5.06 18.35 -2.46
N HIS A 51 5.41 17.11 -2.15
CA HIS A 51 5.65 16.13 -3.22
C HIS A 51 5.04 14.76 -2.96
N SER A 52 4.87 14.07 -4.08
CA SER A 52 4.24 12.76 -4.23
C SER A 52 4.77 11.77 -3.21
N GLN A 53 3.88 11.34 -2.31
CA GLN A 53 4.20 10.37 -1.29
C GLN A 53 4.40 8.99 -1.93
N TRP A 54 5.64 8.66 -2.30
CA TRP A 54 6.00 7.35 -2.86
C TRP A 54 5.78 6.26 -1.82
N PHE A 55 5.24 5.11 -2.23
CA PHE A 55 5.18 3.92 -1.40
C PHE A 55 5.81 2.76 -2.15
N PHE A 56 6.64 1.99 -1.44
CA PHE A 56 7.20 0.75 -1.94
C PHE A 56 7.61 -0.10 -0.74
N PHE A 57 6.97 -1.26 -0.61
CA PHE A 57 7.19 -2.21 0.46
C PHE A 57 6.76 -3.59 -0.02
N ASP A 58 7.36 -4.63 0.55
CA ASP A 58 6.96 -6.01 0.37
C ASP A 58 5.98 -6.42 1.48
N VAL A 59 5.03 -7.29 1.13
CA VAL A 59 4.13 -7.94 2.08
C VAL A 59 4.25 -9.44 1.89
N VAL A 60 4.53 -10.14 2.98
CA VAL A 60 4.51 -11.60 3.04
C VAL A 60 3.33 -12.02 3.89
N THR A 61 2.54 -12.97 3.38
CA THR A 61 1.40 -13.57 4.07
C THR A 61 1.58 -15.08 4.10
N ALA A 62 1.12 -15.72 5.18
CA ALA A 62 1.11 -17.18 5.28
C ALA A 62 0.07 -17.84 4.36
N GLN A 63 -0.98 -17.11 3.98
CA GLN A 63 -2.08 -17.60 3.16
C GLN A 63 -2.47 -16.58 2.08
N SER A 64 -2.93 -17.06 0.93
CA SER A 64 -3.49 -16.19 -0.11
C SER A 64 -4.77 -15.55 0.41
N GLN A 65 -4.78 -14.23 0.58
CA GLN A 65 -5.91 -13.47 1.11
C GLN A 65 -6.01 -12.10 0.47
N GLU A 66 -7.22 -11.53 0.45
CA GLU A 66 -7.42 -10.14 0.10
C GLU A 66 -6.91 -9.24 1.23
N LEU A 67 -6.17 -8.19 0.87
CA LEU A 67 -5.61 -7.24 1.82
C LEU A 67 -6.12 -5.84 1.53
N ARG A 68 -6.80 -5.24 2.51
CA ARG A 68 -7.22 -3.84 2.46
C ARG A 68 -6.15 -2.98 3.13
N LEU A 69 -5.56 -2.05 2.39
CA LEU A 69 -4.53 -1.13 2.87
C LEU A 69 -5.08 0.29 2.97
N HIS A 70 -4.91 0.92 4.13
CA HIS A 70 -5.20 2.34 4.34
C HIS A 70 -3.89 3.12 4.47
N ILE A 71 -3.46 3.76 3.38
CA ILE A 71 -2.21 4.56 3.36
C ILE A 71 -2.52 5.98 3.86
N VAL A 72 -2.44 6.19 5.18
CA VAL A 72 -2.97 7.39 5.85
C VAL A 72 -2.14 8.67 5.65
N THR A 73 -0.87 8.51 5.30
CA THR A 73 0.03 9.65 4.96
C THR A 73 -0.12 10.10 3.53
N PHE A 74 -0.82 9.36 2.66
CA PHE A 74 -0.92 9.70 1.25
C PHE A 74 -1.87 10.91 1.07
N ARG A 75 -1.31 12.12 1.14
CA ARG A 75 -2.04 13.39 1.01
C ARG A 75 -1.39 14.25 -0.07
N LYS A 76 -1.96 14.20 -1.26
CA LYS A 76 -1.66 15.02 -2.43
C LYS A 76 -2.96 15.56 -3.05
N GLU A 77 -3.13 16.87 -3.04
CA GLU A 77 -4.20 17.52 -3.83
C GLU A 77 -3.96 17.26 -5.33
N GLY A 78 -5.03 16.97 -6.08
CA GLY A 78 -4.90 16.59 -7.49
C GLY A 78 -4.05 15.33 -7.70
N SER A 79 -4.17 14.36 -6.80
CA SER A 79 -3.51 13.06 -6.98
C SER A 79 -4.04 12.40 -8.24
N THR A 80 -3.16 11.85 -9.06
CA THR A 80 -3.53 11.03 -10.22
C THR A 80 -4.30 9.76 -9.84
N PHE A 81 -4.32 9.38 -8.56
CA PHE A 81 -5.23 8.36 -8.03
C PHE A 81 -6.69 8.81 -8.06
N SER A 82 -6.96 10.11 -7.94
CA SER A 82 -8.30 10.67 -8.21
C SER A 82 -8.69 10.48 -9.67
N ASP A 83 -7.72 10.50 -10.59
CA ASP A 83 -7.94 10.33 -12.04
C ASP A 83 -7.81 8.86 -12.50
N GLY A 84 -8.00 7.90 -11.59
CA GLY A 84 -8.05 6.46 -11.92
C GLY A 84 -6.70 5.74 -11.98
N GLN A 85 -5.62 6.35 -11.48
CA GLN A 85 -4.37 5.61 -11.26
C GLN A 85 -4.62 4.44 -10.28
N ARG A 86 -3.95 3.32 -10.56
CA ARG A 86 -4.00 2.10 -9.75
C ARG A 86 -2.65 1.83 -9.10
N VAL A 87 -2.68 1.14 -7.97
CA VAL A 87 -1.46 0.58 -7.38
C VAL A 87 -0.83 -0.43 -8.34
N VAL A 88 0.48 -0.61 -8.22
CA VAL A 88 1.22 -1.62 -8.96
C VAL A 88 1.83 -2.60 -7.97
N MET A 89 1.78 -3.88 -8.33
CA MET A 89 2.25 -5.00 -7.52
C MET A 89 3.14 -5.90 -8.36
N LEU A 90 4.17 -6.44 -7.75
CA LEU A 90 5.01 -7.51 -8.28
C LEU A 90 4.72 -8.77 -7.45
N PRO A 91 3.99 -9.77 -7.99
CA PRO A 91 3.79 -11.03 -7.32
C PRO A 91 5.12 -11.81 -7.25
N PHE A 92 5.45 -12.32 -6.07
CA PHE A 92 6.61 -13.22 -5.87
C PHE A 92 6.27 -14.70 -6.09
N SER A 93 4.99 -15.03 -6.18
CA SER A 93 4.50 -16.39 -6.45
C SER A 93 3.08 -16.32 -7.01
N GLY A 94 2.70 -17.29 -7.83
CA GLY A 94 1.34 -17.41 -8.37
C GLY A 94 1.13 -16.68 -9.69
N ASP A 95 -0.09 -16.23 -9.97
CA ASP A 95 -0.41 -15.61 -11.26
C ASP A 95 0.31 -14.26 -11.46
N GLY A 96 1.01 -14.13 -12.59
CA GLY A 96 1.80 -12.94 -12.93
C GLY A 96 3.11 -12.80 -12.15
N GLU A 97 3.60 -13.88 -11.54
CA GLU A 97 4.91 -13.94 -10.89
C GLU A 97 6.02 -13.29 -11.74
N GLY A 98 6.84 -12.46 -11.09
CA GLY A 98 8.01 -11.85 -11.74
C GLY A 98 7.69 -10.68 -12.67
N SER A 99 6.44 -10.23 -12.76
CA SER A 99 6.05 -9.07 -13.57
C SER A 99 5.29 -8.00 -12.78
N TRP A 100 5.65 -6.73 -12.98
CA TRP A 100 4.91 -5.59 -12.42
C TRP A 100 3.57 -5.43 -13.14
N ARG A 101 2.48 -5.38 -12.38
CA ARG A 101 1.13 -5.23 -12.92
C ARG A 101 0.29 -4.27 -12.10
N ARG A 102 -0.69 -3.61 -12.74
CA ARG A 102 -1.73 -2.87 -12.01
C ARG A 102 -2.51 -3.86 -11.16
N ALA A 103 -2.69 -3.52 -9.89
CA ALA A 103 -3.36 -4.35 -8.89
C ALA A 103 -4.40 -3.54 -8.12
N GLY A 104 -5.14 -4.22 -7.24
CA GLY A 104 -6.28 -3.66 -6.52
C GLY A 104 -7.54 -3.59 -7.38
N HIS A 105 -8.68 -3.88 -6.74
CA HIS A 105 -10.00 -3.87 -7.36
C HIS A 105 -10.93 -2.80 -6.75
N SER A 106 -10.60 -2.30 -5.56
CA SER A 106 -11.35 -1.23 -4.89
C SER A 106 -10.37 -0.25 -4.25
N PHE A 107 -10.42 1.01 -4.65
CA PHE A 107 -9.60 2.08 -4.09
C PHE A 107 -10.45 3.35 -3.97
N CYS A 108 -10.21 4.11 -2.91
CA CYS A 108 -10.80 5.42 -2.70
C CYS A 108 -9.69 6.34 -2.21
N TYR A 109 -9.64 7.54 -2.77
CA TYR A 109 -8.72 8.56 -2.34
C TYR A 109 -9.49 9.64 -1.58
N VAL A 110 -9.33 9.67 -0.26
CA VAL A 110 -10.04 10.60 0.62
C VAL A 110 -9.11 11.75 0.97
N THR A 111 -9.48 12.97 0.58
CA THR A 111 -8.78 14.18 1.02
C THR A 111 -9.35 14.69 2.35
N ALA A 112 -8.61 15.55 3.04
CA ALA A 112 -9.01 16.09 4.34
C ALA A 112 -10.29 16.96 4.30
N TRP A 113 -10.81 17.31 3.12
CA TRP A 113 -11.97 18.19 2.93
C TRP A 113 -13.30 17.47 2.68
N GLY A 114 -13.32 16.14 2.80
CA GLY A 114 -14.51 15.34 2.51
C GLY A 114 -14.34 14.54 1.23
N VAL A 115 -15.01 13.41 1.24
CA VAL A 115 -14.95 12.35 0.25
C VAL A 115 -15.49 12.87 -1.10
N GLU A 116 -14.64 12.97 -2.12
CA GLU A 116 -15.11 13.00 -3.52
C GLU A 116 -15.24 11.53 -3.96
N THR A 117 -16.23 10.84 -3.40
CA THR A 117 -16.59 9.50 -3.87
C THR A 117 -17.37 9.70 -5.15
N ASP A 118 -16.75 9.43 -6.29
CA ASP A 118 -17.52 8.86 -7.37
C ASP A 118 -17.97 7.45 -6.93
N THR A 119 -19.16 7.39 -6.35
CA THR A 119 -19.80 6.15 -5.88
C THR A 119 -20.22 5.23 -7.04
N THR A 120 -19.98 5.59 -8.30
CA THR A 120 -20.40 4.75 -9.45
C THR A 120 -19.59 3.46 -9.63
N LEU A 121 -18.48 3.27 -8.89
CA LEU A 121 -17.64 2.07 -8.98
C LEU A 121 -17.83 1.05 -7.84
N TRP A 122 -18.77 1.28 -6.90
CA TRP A 122 -19.09 0.30 -5.87
C TRP A 122 -20.42 -0.40 -6.19
N PRO A 123 -20.43 -1.71 -6.53
CA PRO A 123 -21.68 -2.44 -6.53
C PRO A 123 -22.18 -2.54 -5.09
N SER A 124 -23.41 -2.10 -4.86
CA SER A 124 -24.11 -2.33 -3.58
C SER A 124 -24.20 -3.84 -3.30
N PRO A 125 -24.25 -4.25 -2.01
CA PRO A 125 -24.26 -5.66 -1.61
C PRO A 125 -25.39 -6.48 -2.23
#